data_AF-A0A923UY82-F1
#
_entry.id   AF-A0A923UY82-F1
#
_cell.length_a   1.000
_cell.length_b   1.000
_cell.length_c   1.000
_cell.angle_alpha   90.00
_cell.angle_beta   90.00
_cell.angle_gamma   90.00
#
_symmetry.space_group_name_H-M   'P 1'
#
loop_
_entity.id
_entity.type
_entity.pdbx_description
1 polymer ?
#
loop_
_entity_poly.entity_id
_entity_poly.type
_entity_poly.pdbx_seq_one_letter_code
_entity_poly.pdbx_strand_id
1 'polypeptide(L)'
;MDRHEHLGKEWQTLQGNYEQYEKMALAIKVLATTLCFITFALPIDVLLSCAVLMVLWIQEATVRTSQARLGVRLLQVEALLQQSARPSGSATGTGDAAYGLHTHWVATRPGTLGLLSEYLANAQRPTVAFPYIVLLLLLVGEWWILPG
;
A
#
# COMPACT_ATOMS: atom_id res chain seq x y z
N MET A 1 13.03 29.87 -8.59
CA MET A 1 12.99 28.61 -7.84
C MET A 1 13.68 27.57 -8.68
N ASP A 2 14.69 26.95 -8.10
CA ASP A 2 15.56 26.03 -8.84
C ASP A 2 14.85 24.69 -9.06
N ARG A 3 15.13 24.03 -10.18
CA ARG A 3 14.50 22.73 -10.55
C ARG A 3 14.58 21.70 -9.41
N HIS A 4 15.66 21.75 -8.64
CA HIS A 4 15.89 20.91 -7.46
C HIS A 4 14.90 21.19 -6.32
N GLU A 5 14.55 22.45 -6.05
CA GLU A 5 13.56 22.82 -5.03
C GLU A 5 12.15 22.35 -5.39
N HIS A 6 11.79 22.45 -6.67
CA HIS A 6 10.49 21.96 -7.17
C HIS A 6 10.36 20.43 -7.00
N LEU A 7 11.40 19.69 -7.35
CA LEU A 7 11.43 18.23 -7.18
C LEU A 7 11.42 17.82 -5.70
N GLY A 8 12.10 18.55 -4.82
CA GLY A 8 12.07 18.29 -3.38
C GLY A 8 10.68 18.47 -2.76
N LYS A 9 9.94 19.52 -3.17
CA LYS A 9 8.54 19.74 -2.76
C LYS A 9 7.61 18.66 -3.30
N GLU A 10 7.80 18.25 -4.56
CA GLU A 10 7.06 17.14 -5.15
C GLU A 10 7.30 15.84 -4.37
N TRP A 11 8.57 15.52 -4.05
CA TRP A 11 8.94 14.34 -3.27
C TRP A 11 8.27 14.33 -1.88
N GLN A 12 8.32 15.45 -1.14
CA GLN A 12 7.70 15.53 0.19
C GLN A 12 6.18 15.31 0.13
N THR A 13 5.53 15.88 -0.90
CA THR A 13 4.08 15.72 -1.11
C THR A 13 3.72 14.28 -1.46
N LEU A 14 4.48 13.66 -2.37
CA LEU A 14 4.27 12.27 -2.78
C LEU A 14 4.51 11.30 -1.62
N GLN A 15 5.56 11.51 -0.83
CA GLN A 15 5.86 10.71 0.36
C GLN A 15 4.74 10.79 1.39
N GLY A 16 4.24 11.99 1.70
CA GLY A 16 3.12 12.18 2.62
C GLY A 16 1.85 11.47 2.15
N ASN A 17 1.53 11.57 0.85
CA ASN A 17 0.38 10.88 0.27
C ASN A 17 0.55 9.35 0.32
N TYR A 18 1.75 8.84 0.05
CA TYR A 18 2.05 7.41 0.10
C TYR A 18 1.79 6.83 1.51
N GLU A 19 2.25 7.51 2.56
CA GLU A 19 2.02 7.11 3.95
C GLU A 19 0.54 7.20 4.34
N GLN A 20 -0.18 8.20 3.84
CA GLN A 20 -1.61 8.36 4.09
C GLN A 20 -2.41 7.18 3.53
N TYR A 21 -2.09 6.69 2.33
CA TYR A 21 -2.75 5.52 1.77
C TYR A 21 -2.45 4.24 2.56
N GLU A 22 -1.26 4.08 3.12
CA GLU A 22 -0.95 2.95 4.02
C GLU A 22 -1.84 2.97 5.26
N LYS A 23 -2.00 4.15 5.89
CA LYS A 23 -2.89 4.32 7.06
C LYS A 23 -4.33 3.99 6.73
N MET A 24 -4.83 4.43 5.57
CA MET A 24 -6.19 4.13 5.12
C MET A 24 -6.40 2.63 4.86
N ALA A 25 -5.44 1.95 4.23
CA ALA A 25 -5.52 0.51 4.02
C ALA A 25 -5.56 -0.27 5.35
N LEU A 26 -4.77 0.16 6.33
CA LEU A 26 -4.79 -0.43 7.67
C LEU A 26 -6.12 -0.17 8.39
N ALA A 27 -6.68 1.04 8.28
CA ALA A 27 -7.96 1.38 8.90
C ALA A 27 -9.11 0.52 8.36
N ILE A 28 -9.17 0.31 7.03
CA ILE A 28 -10.15 -0.57 6.39
C ILE A 28 -10.02 -2.01 6.93
N LYS A 29 -8.79 -2.50 7.11
CA LYS A 29 -8.53 -3.85 7.63
C LYS A 29 -8.96 -4.03 9.08
N VAL A 30 -8.68 -3.05 9.94
CA VAL A 30 -9.14 -3.05 11.33
C VAL A 30 -10.66 -3.00 11.38
N LEU A 31 -11.30 -2.16 10.55
CA LEU A 31 -12.75 -2.09 10.46
C LEU A 31 -13.37 -3.43 10.04
N ALA A 32 -12.84 -4.08 9.01
CA ALA A 32 -13.30 -5.39 8.55
C ALA A 32 -13.20 -6.46 9.65
N THR A 33 -12.08 -6.46 10.37
CA THR A 33 -11.83 -7.39 11.48
C THR A 33 -12.83 -7.16 12.62
N THR A 34 -13.05 -5.90 13.01
CA THR A 34 -14.02 -5.54 14.06
C THR A 34 -15.45 -5.92 13.67
N LEU A 35 -15.86 -5.66 12.43
CA LEU A 35 -17.19 -6.04 11.94
C LEU A 35 -17.41 -7.55 11.97
N CYS A 36 -16.39 -8.35 11.62
CA CYS A 36 -16.48 -9.81 11.72
C CYS A 36 -16.66 -10.29 13.17
N PHE A 37 -16.06 -9.62 14.16
CA PHE A 37 -16.31 -9.96 15.56
C PHE A 37 -17.72 -9.54 16.02
N ILE A 38 -18.24 -8.42 15.51
CA ILE A 38 -19.60 -7.96 15.82
C ILE A 38 -20.65 -8.95 15.29
N THR A 39 -20.42 -9.55 14.12
CA THR A 39 -21.33 -10.57 13.55
C THR A 39 -21.39 -11.85 14.39
N PHE A 40 -20.34 -12.20 15.14
CA PHE A 40 -20.42 -13.29 16.12
C PHE A 40 -21.20 -12.91 17.39
N ALA A 41 -21.30 -11.61 17.71
CA ALA A 41 -21.97 -11.13 18.91
C ALA A 41 -23.46 -10.82 18.69
N LEU A 42 -23.88 -10.60 17.44
CA LEU A 42 -25.23 -10.17 17.06
C LEU A 42 -25.79 -11.12 15.99
N PRO A 43 -27.12 -11.36 15.97
CA PRO A 43 -27.76 -12.23 14.97
C PRO A 43 -27.88 -11.51 13.61
N ILE A 44 -26.75 -11.21 12.98
CA ILE A 44 -26.67 -10.53 11.69
C ILE A 44 -26.66 -11.59 10.58
N ASP A 45 -27.34 -11.28 9.48
CA ASP A 45 -27.36 -12.14 8.31
C ASP A 45 -25.94 -12.37 7.73
N VAL A 46 -25.60 -13.64 7.52
CA VAL A 46 -24.29 -14.08 7.04
C VAL A 46 -24.03 -13.60 5.62
N LEU A 47 -25.05 -13.59 4.75
CA LEU A 47 -24.90 -13.16 3.35
C LEU A 47 -24.63 -11.66 3.28
N LEU A 48 -25.34 -10.84 4.07
CA LEU A 48 -25.09 -9.41 4.21
C LEU A 48 -23.67 -9.14 4.72
N SER A 49 -23.22 -9.91 5.70
CA SER A 49 -21.88 -9.77 6.29
C SER A 49 -20.77 -10.12 5.29
N CYS A 50 -20.95 -11.20 4.51
CA CYS A 50 -20.09 -11.54 3.38
C CYS A 50 -20.04 -10.41 2.34
N ALA A 51 -21.20 -9.84 1.99
CA ALA A 51 -21.26 -8.75 1.01
C ALA A 51 -20.52 -7.49 1.50
N VAL A 52 -20.66 -7.13 2.77
CA VAL A 52 -19.94 -6.00 3.38
C VAL A 52 -18.42 -6.25 3.36
N LEU A 53 -17.97 -7.46 3.74
CA LEU A 53 -16.56 -7.82 3.70
C LEU A 53 -15.98 -7.75 2.27
N MET A 54 -16.74 -8.18 1.26
CA MET A 54 -16.35 -8.06 -0.15
C MET A 54 -16.20 -6.60 -0.60
N VAL A 55 -17.10 -5.71 -0.17
CA VAL A 55 -16.99 -4.27 -0.47
C VAL A 55 -15.75 -3.67 0.19
N LEU A 56 -15.50 -3.98 1.47
CA LEU A 56 -14.31 -3.52 2.19
C LEU A 56 -13.02 -4.01 1.53
N TRP A 57 -13.02 -5.25 1.03
CA TRP A 57 -11.90 -5.81 0.30
C TRP A 57 -11.60 -5.02 -0.99
N ILE A 58 -12.63 -4.70 -1.79
CA ILE A 58 -12.48 -3.89 -3.01
C ILE A 58 -11.97 -2.49 -2.68
N GLN A 59 -12.42 -1.89 -1.58
CA GLN A 59 -11.94 -0.59 -1.11
C GLN A 59 -10.44 -0.64 -0.73
N GLU A 60 -10.00 -1.64 0.05
CA GLU A 60 -8.58 -1.82 0.38
C GLU A 60 -7.74 -1.99 -0.89
N ALA A 61 -8.22 -2.79 -1.85
CA ALA A 61 -7.53 -2.99 -3.13
C ALA A 61 -7.37 -1.69 -3.93
N THR A 62 -8.39 -0.82 -3.94
CA THR A 62 -8.36 0.48 -4.63
C THR A 62 -7.36 1.44 -4.00
N VAL A 63 -7.30 1.48 -2.67
CA VAL A 63 -6.32 2.27 -1.90
C VAL A 63 -4.90 1.82 -2.21
N ARG A 64 -4.62 0.50 -2.16
CA ARG A 64 -3.28 -0.05 -2.43
C ARG A 64 -2.83 0.15 -3.87
N THR A 65 -3.76 0.11 -4.83
CA THR A 65 -3.44 0.41 -6.23
C THR A 65 -3.00 1.87 -6.40
N SER A 66 -3.67 2.80 -5.70
CA SER A 66 -3.30 4.22 -5.72
C SER A 66 -1.95 4.47 -5.06
N GLN A 67 -1.68 3.80 -3.94
CA GLN A 67 -0.37 3.82 -3.27
C GLN A 67 0.76 3.30 -4.17
N ALA A 68 0.54 2.19 -4.89
CA ALA A 68 1.54 1.61 -5.79
C ALA A 68 1.92 2.58 -6.92
N ARG A 69 0.95 3.29 -7.52
CA ARG A 69 1.22 4.31 -8.54
C ARG A 69 2.08 5.45 -8.01
N LEU A 70 1.82 5.89 -6.78
CA LEU A 70 2.64 6.94 -6.14
C LEU A 70 4.06 6.48 -5.87
N GLY A 71 4.27 5.23 -5.44
CA GLY A 71 5.61 4.67 -5.22
C GLY A 71 6.45 4.67 -6.50
N VAL A 72 5.86 4.35 -7.65
CA VAL A 72 6.55 4.44 -8.96
C VAL A 72 6.95 5.87 -9.29
N ARG A 73 6.04 6.83 -9.09
CA ARG A 73 6.32 8.25 -9.34
C ARG A 73 7.41 8.77 -8.40
N LEU A 74 7.40 8.33 -7.15
CA LEU A 74 8.39 8.73 -6.16
C LEU A 74 9.79 8.28 -6.58
N LEU A 75 9.97 7.03 -7.01
CA LEU A 75 11.24 6.54 -7.56
C LEU A 75 11.74 7.36 -8.77
N GLN A 76 10.84 7.81 -9.64
CA GLN A 76 11.21 8.69 -10.75
C GLN A 76 11.72 10.05 -10.25
N VAL A 77 11.04 10.65 -9.27
CA VAL A 77 11.44 11.93 -8.67
C VAL A 77 12.79 11.80 -7.95
N GLU A 78 13.01 10.71 -7.21
CA GLU A 78 14.31 10.42 -6.58
C GLU A 78 15.44 10.30 -7.61
N ALA A 79 15.20 9.58 -8.72
CA ALA A 79 16.19 9.44 -9.79
C ALA A 79 16.50 10.79 -10.48
N LEU A 80 15.50 11.66 -10.66
CA LEU A 80 15.69 13.02 -11.20
C LEU A 80 16.44 13.92 -10.23
N LEU A 81 16.18 13.81 -8.92
CA LEU A 81 16.89 14.54 -7.87
C LEU A 81 18.38 14.19 -7.89
N GLN A 82 18.73 12.90 -7.88
CA GLN A 82 20.12 12.41 -7.95
C GLN A 82 20.84 12.85 -9.23
N GLN A 83 20.15 12.93 -10.37
CA GLN A 83 20.73 13.42 -11.62
C GLN A 83 20.93 14.95 -11.59
N SER A 84 20.01 15.68 -10.97
CA SER A 84 20.10 17.15 -10.85
C SER A 84 21.14 17.64 -9.85
N ALA A 85 21.55 16.79 -8.91
CA ALA A 85 22.65 17.05 -7.97
C ALA A 85 24.05 16.84 -8.59
N ARG A 86 24.15 16.23 -9.79
CA ARG A 86 25.40 16.13 -10.55
C ARG A 86 25.55 17.27 -11.57
N PRO A 87 26.07 18.44 -11.14
CA PRO A 87 26.97 19.19 -12.00
C PRO A 87 28.29 19.52 -11.26
N SER A 88 29.40 19.07 -11.85
CA SER A 88 30.76 19.62 -11.65
C SER A 88 31.39 19.52 -10.24
N GLY A 89 32.03 18.38 -9.97
CA GLY A 89 33.35 18.38 -9.28
C GLY A 89 33.44 18.72 -7.79
N SER A 90 32.37 18.96 -7.05
CA SER A 90 32.45 19.16 -5.58
C SER A 90 31.74 18.04 -4.81
N ALA A 91 32.55 17.11 -4.30
CA ALA A 91 32.15 16.08 -3.36
C ALA A 91 31.86 16.70 -1.98
N THR A 92 30.72 17.38 -1.82
CA THR A 92 30.18 17.74 -0.51
C THR A 92 28.68 17.98 -0.63
N GLY A 93 27.87 17.00 -0.21
CA GLY A 93 26.42 17.14 -0.27
C GLY A 93 25.71 16.01 0.44
N THR A 94 25.64 16.07 1.77
CA THR A 94 24.77 15.25 2.62
C THR A 94 23.28 15.29 2.21
N GLY A 95 22.87 16.23 1.35
CA GLY A 95 21.52 16.31 0.78
C GLY A 95 21.21 15.26 -0.29
N ASP A 96 22.22 14.66 -0.94
CA ASP A 96 22.03 13.70 -2.03
C ASP A 96 21.58 12.31 -1.52
N ALA A 97 21.87 12.01 -0.25
CA ALA A 97 21.43 10.79 0.43
C ALA A 97 20.03 10.89 1.04
N ALA A 98 19.51 12.11 1.27
CA ALA A 98 18.26 12.32 2.01
C ALA A 98 17.01 11.87 1.23
N TYR A 99 17.04 11.97 -0.09
CA TYR A 99 15.92 11.64 -0.96
C TYR A 99 16.02 10.22 -1.56
N GLY A 100 16.96 9.38 -1.10
CA GLY A 100 17.22 8.06 -1.69
C GLY A 100 16.52 6.89 -1.01
N LEU A 101 15.53 7.14 -0.13
CA LEU A 101 14.92 6.11 0.72
C LEU A 101 14.33 4.95 -0.08
N HIS A 102 13.49 5.23 -1.07
CA HIS A 102 12.84 4.19 -1.86
C HIS A 102 13.82 3.53 -2.82
N THR A 103 14.73 4.31 -3.41
CA THR A 103 15.80 3.82 -4.27
C THR A 103 16.72 2.84 -3.55
N HIS A 104 17.15 3.16 -2.31
CA HIS A 104 18.00 2.31 -1.48
C HIS A 104 17.27 1.03 -1.05
N TRP A 105 15.99 1.16 -0.67
CA TRP A 105 15.16 0.02 -0.32
C TRP A 105 14.99 -0.97 -1.49
N VAL A 106 14.77 -0.47 -2.70
CA VAL A 106 14.71 -1.29 -3.91
C VAL A 106 16.06 -1.97 -4.19
N ALA A 107 17.18 -1.24 -4.07
CA ALA A 107 18.51 -1.74 -4.37
C ALA A 107 19.01 -2.84 -3.40
N THR A 108 18.58 -2.80 -2.14
CA THR A 108 19.03 -3.76 -1.10
C THR A 108 18.20 -5.05 -1.09
N ARG A 109 17.15 -5.16 -1.90
CA ARG A 109 16.26 -6.32 -1.90
C ARG A 109 16.83 -7.43 -2.81
N PRO A 110 17.10 -8.66 -2.31
CA PRO A 110 17.66 -9.74 -3.12
C PRO A 110 16.59 -10.24 -4.10
N GLY A 111 16.74 -9.87 -5.38
CA GLY A 111 15.73 -10.08 -6.43
C GLY A 111 15.76 -8.94 -7.44
N THR A 112 16.94 -8.63 -7.96
CA THR A 112 17.18 -7.45 -8.78
C THR A 112 16.50 -7.57 -10.14
N LEU A 113 15.54 -6.65 -10.36
CA LEU A 113 15.16 -6.11 -11.67
C LEU A 113 14.39 -7.05 -12.62
N GLY A 114 13.18 -7.43 -12.24
CA GLY A 114 12.16 -7.71 -13.26
C GLY A 114 11.63 -6.45 -13.96
N LEU A 115 11.76 -5.26 -13.32
CA LEU A 115 11.15 -3.95 -13.63
C LEU A 115 9.63 -3.89 -13.53
N LEU A 116 9.04 -3.29 -12.47
CA LEU A 116 7.59 -3.03 -12.51
C LEU A 116 6.78 -4.30 -12.95
N SER A 117 7.30 -5.52 -12.72
CA SER A 117 7.37 -6.62 -13.72
C SER A 117 6.31 -7.71 -13.71
N GLU A 118 5.07 -7.31 -13.58
CA GLU A 118 4.34 -7.50 -12.34
C GLU A 118 4.41 -6.06 -11.80
N TYR A 119 3.49 -5.23 -12.27
CA TYR A 119 2.83 -4.25 -11.41
C TYR A 119 2.09 -5.00 -10.24
N LEU A 120 2.44 -6.31 -10.09
CA LEU A 120 2.97 -7.14 -8.98
C LEU A 120 1.92 -7.49 -7.92
N ALA A 121 0.73 -7.98 -8.24
CA ALA A 121 0.14 -8.38 -9.51
C ALA A 121 -1.39 -8.23 -9.30
N ASN A 122 -1.98 -7.18 -9.87
CA ASN A 122 -3.42 -6.89 -9.99
C ASN A 122 -4.32 -7.12 -8.76
N ALA A 123 -4.39 -6.16 -7.83
CA ALA A 123 -5.48 -5.95 -6.85
C ALA A 123 -5.91 -7.12 -5.91
N GLN A 124 -5.39 -8.33 -6.11
CA GLN A 124 -5.74 -9.57 -5.41
C GLN A 124 -4.49 -10.24 -4.83
N ARG A 125 -3.55 -9.46 -4.27
CA ARG A 125 -2.42 -10.09 -3.57
C ARG A 125 -2.99 -11.07 -2.53
N PRO A 126 -2.42 -12.28 -2.40
CA PRO A 126 -2.70 -13.17 -1.28
C PRO A 126 -2.65 -12.42 0.05
N THR A 127 -1.84 -11.37 0.21
CA THR A 127 -1.78 -10.57 1.44
C THR A 127 -2.96 -9.62 1.68
N VAL A 128 -3.71 -9.24 0.64
CA VAL A 128 -4.95 -8.46 0.78
C VAL A 128 -6.13 -9.43 0.90
N ALA A 129 -6.15 -10.49 0.10
CA ALA A 129 -7.23 -11.47 0.10
C ALA A 129 -7.21 -12.40 1.33
N PHE A 130 -6.04 -12.81 1.83
CA PHE A 130 -5.90 -13.79 2.90
C PHE A 130 -6.67 -13.41 4.17
N PRO A 131 -6.58 -12.16 4.70
CA PRO A 131 -7.42 -11.76 5.82
C PRO A 131 -8.90 -11.94 5.53
N TYR A 132 -9.40 -11.48 4.38
CA TYR A 132 -10.83 -11.60 4.05
C TYR A 132 -11.26 -13.05 3.80
N ILE A 133 -10.43 -13.87 3.17
CA ILE A 133 -10.70 -15.30 2.98
C ILE A 133 -10.81 -15.99 4.35
N VAL A 134 -9.91 -15.70 5.29
CA VAL A 134 -9.97 -16.24 6.65
C VAL A 134 -11.25 -15.79 7.36
N LEU A 135 -11.61 -14.50 7.26
CA LEU A 135 -12.86 -13.98 7.87
C LEU A 135 -14.11 -14.62 7.26
N LEU A 136 -14.16 -14.79 5.94
CA LEU A 136 -15.26 -15.46 5.24
C LEU A 136 -15.39 -16.93 5.65
N LEU A 137 -14.26 -17.65 5.75
CA LEU A 137 -14.25 -19.04 6.21
C LEU A 137 -14.73 -19.18 7.66
N LEU A 138 -14.34 -18.25 8.53
CA LEU A 138 -14.81 -18.22 9.92
C LEU A 138 -16.33 -18.01 9.99
N LEU A 139 -16.86 -17.06 9.20
CA LEU A 139 -18.29 -16.74 9.18
C LEU A 139 -19.14 -17.90 8.62
N VAL A 140 -18.69 -18.54 7.54
CA VAL A 140 -19.39 -19.72 6.97
C VAL A 140 -19.26 -20.94 7.89
N GLY A 141 -18.11 -21.10 8.54
CA GLY A 141 -17.87 -22.19 9.50
C GLY A 141 -18.81 -22.12 10.70
N GLU A 142 -19.08 -20.94 11.23
CA GLU A 142 -20.05 -20.73 12.30
C GLU A 142 -21.45 -21.25 11.91
N TRP A 143 -21.94 -20.84 10.73
CA TRP A 143 -23.27 -21.24 10.24
C TRP A 143 -23.41 -22.76 10.07
N TRP A 144 -22.31 -23.45 9.73
CA TRP A 144 -22.30 -24.91 9.56
C TRP A 144 -22.21 -25.68 10.88
N ILE A 145 -21.56 -25.10 11.91
CA ILE A 145 -21.34 -25.75 13.22
C ILE A 145 -22.49 -25.48 14.19
N LEU A 146 -23.14 -24.32 14.08
CA LEU A 146 -24.28 -23.91 14.89
C LEU A 146 -25.50 -23.72 13.96
N PRO A 147 -26.17 -24.82 13.54
CA PRO A 147 -27.50 -24.67 12.96
C PRO A 147 -28.42 -24.17 14.08
N GLY A 148 -28.70 -22.87 14.10
CA GLY A 148 -29.78 -22.28 14.87
C GLY A 148 -31.13 -22.83 14.43
#